data_AF-A0A392N3J1-F1
#
_entry.id   AF-A0A392N3J1-F1
#
_cell.length_a   1.000
_cell.length_b   1.000
_cell.length_c   1.000
_cell.angle_alpha   90.00
_cell.angle_beta   90.00
_cell.angle_gamma   90.00
#
_symmetry.space_group_name_H-M   'P 1'
#
loop_
_entity.id
_entity.type
_entity.pdbx_description
1 polymer ?
#
loop_
_entity_poly.entity_id
_entity_poly.type
_entity_poly.pdbx_seq_one_letter_code
_entity_poly.pdbx_strand_id
1 'polypeptide(L)'
;MDGIVWLLNSPEESLGFVLADSGFDVWLVNGRGTKYSTMHTSLSPNDMAYWDWSWDELANYDLPASVQYVYNHNGQKIYYVGHSQGSLIALIALSQGKLLNMLRSAALLGPIAHMNLIPAMPIRLLADNFLAEVRQD
;
A
#
# COMPACT_ATOMS: atom_id res chain seq x y z
N MET A 1 1.54 -2.57 -4.60
CA MET A 1 2.92 -2.02 -4.65
C MET A 1 3.89 -3.12 -4.23
N ASP A 2 5.00 -3.28 -4.93
CA ASP A 2 6.05 -4.25 -4.59
C ASP A 2 7.08 -3.58 -3.67
N GLY A 3 7.51 -4.28 -2.62
CA GLY A 3 8.45 -3.76 -1.62
C GLY A 3 9.86 -3.51 -2.17
N ILE A 4 10.21 -4.14 -3.30
CA ILE A 4 11.55 -4.01 -3.92
C ILE A 4 11.87 -2.56 -4.30
N VAL A 5 10.86 -1.72 -4.54
CA VAL A 5 11.02 -0.30 -4.91
C VAL A 5 11.84 0.50 -3.90
N TRP A 6 11.88 0.06 -2.64
CA TRP A 6 12.63 0.72 -1.57
C TRP A 6 14.12 0.36 -1.54
N LEU A 7 14.55 -0.53 -2.44
CA LEU A 7 15.89 -1.13 -2.49
C LEU A 7 16.58 -0.98 -3.88
N LEU A 8 15.99 -0.23 -4.81
CA LEU A 8 16.45 -0.22 -6.21
C LEU A 8 17.69 0.64 -6.48
N ASN A 9 18.01 1.60 -5.61
CA ASN A 9 19.18 2.47 -5.73
C ASN A 9 20.38 1.90 -4.93
N SER A 10 21.50 2.62 -4.87
CA SER A 10 22.60 2.23 -3.98
C SER A 10 22.16 2.17 -2.51
N PRO A 11 22.89 1.45 -1.63
CA PRO A 11 22.57 1.38 -0.20
C PRO A 11 22.37 2.75 0.47
N GLU A 12 23.13 3.75 0.06
CA GLU A 12 23.10 5.11 0.62
C GLU A 12 21.91 5.95 0.12
N GLU A 13 21.25 5.51 -0.95
CA GLU A 13 20.15 6.24 -1.62
C GLU A 13 18.80 5.52 -1.51
N SER A 14 18.81 4.24 -1.13
CA SER A 14 17.64 3.39 -0.97
C SER A 14 17.11 3.49 0.46
N LEU A 15 15.90 4.02 0.61
CA LEU A 15 15.31 4.28 1.93
C LEU A 15 15.30 3.05 2.85
N GLY A 16 15.08 1.85 2.29
CA GLY A 16 15.10 0.62 3.09
C GLY A 16 16.47 0.37 3.75
N PHE A 17 17.56 0.60 3.02
CA PHE A 17 18.92 0.45 3.54
C PHE A 17 19.30 1.60 4.49
N VAL A 18 19.03 2.85 4.13
CA VAL A 18 19.31 4.01 4.99
C VAL A 18 18.64 3.89 6.37
N LEU A 19 17.39 3.40 6.41
CA LEU A 19 16.68 3.18 7.69
C LEU A 19 17.30 2.02 8.48
N ALA A 20 17.66 0.91 7.82
CA ALA A 20 18.33 -0.22 8.48
C ALA A 20 19.68 0.21 9.11
N ASP A 21 20.50 0.95 8.36
CA ASP A 21 21.79 1.48 8.84
C ASP A 21 21.61 2.50 9.98
N SER A 22 20.46 3.17 10.03
CA SER A 22 20.07 4.07 11.12
C SER A 22 19.51 3.34 12.35
N GLY A 23 19.49 2.01 12.36
CA GLY A 23 19.07 1.17 13.49
C GLY A 23 17.58 0.86 13.56
N PHE A 24 16.82 1.07 12.47
CA PHE A 24 15.43 0.65 12.41
C PHE A 24 15.32 -0.82 11.99
N ASP A 25 14.34 -1.53 12.57
CA ASP A 25 13.89 -2.82 12.04
C ASP A 25 12.94 -2.58 10.86
N VAL A 26 13.41 -2.88 9.64
CA VAL A 26 12.75 -2.51 8.38
C VAL A 26 11.94 -3.66 7.81
N TRP A 27 10.63 -3.43 7.65
CA TRP A 27 9.70 -4.39 7.05
C TRP A 27 9.21 -3.88 5.70
N LEU A 28 9.45 -4.67 4.64
CA LEU A 28 9.02 -4.36 3.28
C LEU A 28 7.80 -5.20 2.90
N VAL A 29 6.67 -4.54 2.68
CA VAL A 29 5.39 -5.21 2.40
C VAL A 29 5.16 -5.29 0.89
N ASN A 30 4.69 -6.46 0.44
CA ASN A 30 4.23 -6.70 -0.92
C ASN A 30 2.69 -6.75 -0.94
N GLY A 31 2.07 -5.99 -1.85
CA GLY A 31 0.62 -6.06 -2.05
C GLY A 31 0.22 -7.33 -2.82
N ARG A 32 -1.01 -7.82 -2.61
CA ARG A 32 -1.56 -8.92 -3.40
C ARG A 32 -1.42 -8.68 -4.91
N GLY A 33 -1.17 -9.74 -5.67
CA GLY A 33 -1.00 -9.70 -7.11
C GLY A 33 0.40 -9.27 -7.59
N THR A 34 1.31 -8.84 -6.71
CA THR A 34 2.72 -8.64 -7.10
C THR A 34 3.44 -9.98 -7.21
N LYS A 35 4.64 -9.97 -7.83
CA LYS A 35 5.49 -11.16 -8.03
C LYS A 35 5.69 -12.01 -6.77
N TYR A 36 5.72 -11.38 -5.60
CA TYR A 36 5.99 -12.02 -4.32
C TYR A 36 4.71 -12.29 -3.50
N SER A 37 3.53 -12.03 -4.04
CA SER A 37 2.25 -12.15 -3.33
C SER A 37 1.13 -12.59 -4.28
N THR A 38 1.36 -13.72 -4.96
CA THR A 38 0.44 -14.33 -5.93
C THR A 38 -0.34 -15.54 -5.39
N MET A 39 -0.28 -15.83 -4.09
CA MET A 39 -0.93 -17.01 -3.52
C MET A 39 -2.28 -16.64 -2.90
N HIS A 40 -3.24 -17.55 -3.00
CA HIS A 40 -4.55 -17.46 -2.36
C HIS A 40 -4.93 -18.82 -1.77
N THR A 41 -5.73 -18.85 -0.71
CA THR A 41 -6.07 -20.09 0.01
C THR A 41 -7.02 -21.00 -0.77
N SER A 42 -7.79 -20.44 -1.71
CA SER A 42 -8.81 -21.16 -2.48
C SER A 42 -8.83 -20.86 -3.99
N LEU A 43 -8.14 -19.82 -4.46
CA LEU A 43 -8.20 -19.35 -5.84
C LEU A 43 -6.83 -19.47 -6.49
N SER A 44 -6.81 -19.77 -7.78
CA SER A 44 -5.61 -19.74 -8.61
C SER A 44 -5.44 -18.35 -9.24
N PRO A 45 -4.22 -17.85 -9.48
CA PRO A 45 -3.98 -16.67 -10.31
C PRO A 45 -4.54 -16.77 -11.74
N ASN A 46 -4.93 -17.96 -12.19
CA ASN A 46 -5.60 -18.15 -13.48
C ASN A 46 -7.13 -17.92 -13.41
N ASP A 47 -7.71 -17.83 -12.21
CA ASP A 47 -9.13 -17.57 -12.02
C ASP A 47 -9.39 -16.07 -12.09
N MET A 48 -10.41 -15.62 -12.83
CA MET A 48 -10.74 -14.18 -12.90
C MET A 48 -11.08 -13.60 -11.52
N ALA A 49 -11.76 -14.37 -10.67
CA ALA A 49 -12.11 -13.99 -9.31
C ALA A 49 -10.88 -13.73 -8.41
N TYR A 50 -9.70 -14.27 -8.75
CA TYR A 50 -8.47 -13.96 -8.03
C TYR A 50 -8.09 -12.47 -8.16
N TRP A 51 -8.41 -11.86 -9.30
CA TRP A 51 -8.06 -10.49 -9.65
C TRP A 51 -9.18 -9.48 -9.36
N ASP A 52 -10.31 -9.94 -8.81
CA ASP A 52 -11.46 -9.11 -8.46
C ASP A 52 -11.23 -8.40 -7.12
N TRP A 53 -10.33 -7.40 -7.15
CA TRP A 53 -10.02 -6.54 -6.02
C TRP A 53 -9.51 -5.18 -6.50
N SER A 54 -9.67 -4.18 -5.64
CA SER A 54 -9.19 -2.82 -5.84
C SER A 54 -8.34 -2.37 -4.65
N TRP A 55 -8.04 -1.07 -4.58
CA TRP A 55 -7.42 -0.48 -3.38
C TRP A 55 -8.28 -0.62 -2.13
N ASP A 56 -9.59 -0.86 -2.26
CA ASP A 56 -10.48 -1.08 -1.12
C ASP A 56 -10.08 -2.36 -0.38
N GLU A 57 -9.85 -3.48 -1.07
CA GLU A 57 -9.37 -4.71 -0.43
C GLU A 57 -7.98 -4.54 0.18
N LEU A 58 -7.11 -3.76 -0.48
CA LEU A 58 -5.76 -3.49 0.05
C LEU A 58 -5.82 -2.71 1.37
N ALA A 59 -6.68 -1.70 1.45
CA ALA A 59 -6.86 -0.90 2.66
C ALA A 59 -7.63 -1.67 3.75
N ASN A 60 -8.59 -2.51 3.36
CA ASN A 60 -9.45 -3.21 4.29
C ASN A 60 -8.83 -4.48 4.88
N TYR A 61 -7.97 -5.17 4.12
CA TYR A 61 -7.42 -6.48 4.48
C TYR A 61 -5.89 -6.49 4.49
N ASP A 62 -5.23 -6.13 3.38
CA ASP A 62 -3.78 -6.33 3.24
C ASP A 62 -2.96 -5.48 4.21
N LEU A 63 -3.24 -4.17 4.23
CA LEU A 63 -2.51 -3.25 5.10
C LEU A 63 -2.74 -3.55 6.58
N PRO A 64 -3.99 -3.73 7.08
CA PRO A 64 -4.22 -4.15 8.46
C PRO A 64 -3.55 -5.47 8.82
N ALA A 65 -3.61 -6.49 7.95
CA ALA A 65 -2.98 -7.78 8.21
C ALA A 65 -1.45 -7.67 8.31
N SER A 66 -0.83 -6.89 7.41
CA SER A 66 0.62 -6.66 7.40
C SER A 66 1.07 -5.89 8.65
N VAL A 67 0.37 -4.80 8.98
CA VAL A 67 0.68 -3.97 10.17
C VAL A 67 0.47 -4.78 11.45
N GLN A 68 -0.61 -5.56 11.53
CA GLN A 68 -0.89 -6.40 12.70
C GLN A 68 0.16 -7.48 12.89
N TYR A 69 0.63 -8.10 11.81
CA TYR A 69 1.70 -9.09 11.85
C TYR A 69 2.98 -8.51 12.45
N VAL A 70 3.45 -7.37 11.90
CA VAL A 70 4.66 -6.69 12.38
C VAL A 70 4.47 -6.20 13.83
N TYR A 71 3.32 -5.63 14.15
CA TYR A 71 3.03 -5.15 15.51
C TYR A 71 3.09 -6.28 16.53
N ASN A 72 2.55 -7.45 16.20
CA ASN A 72 2.58 -8.62 17.07
C ASN A 72 3.96 -9.25 17.19
N HIS A 73 4.75 -9.21 16.11
CA HIS A 73 6.12 -9.73 16.11
C HIS A 73 7.05 -8.88 16.98
N ASN A 74 6.90 -7.56 16.90
CA ASN A 74 7.84 -6.60 17.50
C ASN A 74 7.38 -6.09 18.87
N GLY A 75 6.07 -6.09 19.13
CA GLY A 75 5.46 -5.49 20.32
C GLY A 75 5.55 -3.96 20.37
N GLN A 76 5.89 -3.31 19.25
CA GLN A 76 6.09 -1.86 19.16
C GLN A 76 5.20 -1.23 18.11
N LYS A 77 4.77 0.02 18.37
CA LYS A 77 4.03 0.82 17.39
C LYS A 77 4.91 1.15 16.19
N ILE A 78 4.35 1.02 14.99
CA ILE A 78 5.07 1.06 13.71
C ILE A 78 5.12 2.49 13.14
N TYR A 79 6.24 2.85 12.54
CA TYR A 79 6.35 3.99 11.63
C TYR A 79 6.01 3.54 10.21
N TYR A 80 4.92 4.03 9.66
CA TYR A 80 4.49 3.66 8.31
C TYR A 80 5.09 4.62 7.28
N VAL A 81 5.61 4.08 6.17
CA VAL A 81 5.98 4.87 4.99
C VAL A 81 5.22 4.33 3.79
N GLY A 82 4.46 5.21 3.11
CA GLY A 82 3.69 4.84 1.93
C GLY A 82 3.94 5.80 0.78
N HIS A 83 4.21 5.28 -0.41
CA HIS A 83 4.36 6.08 -1.63
C HIS A 83 3.20 5.85 -2.60
N SER A 84 2.70 6.93 -3.22
CA SER A 84 1.63 6.87 -4.24
C SER A 84 0.42 6.06 -3.74
N GLN A 85 0.04 4.95 -4.38
CA GLN A 85 -1.06 4.07 -3.92
C GLN A 85 -0.89 3.59 -2.46
N GLY A 86 0.34 3.42 -1.97
CA GLY A 86 0.59 3.09 -0.56
C GLY A 86 0.03 4.15 0.40
N SER A 87 0.09 5.42 0.00
CA SER A 87 -0.52 6.50 0.78
C SER A 87 -2.06 6.45 0.76
N LEU A 88 -2.65 6.13 -0.39
CA LEU A 88 -4.11 6.01 -0.55
C LEU A 88 -4.66 4.96 0.42
N ILE A 89 -4.09 3.75 0.40
CA ILE A 89 -4.56 2.65 1.25
C ILE A 89 -4.35 2.95 2.74
N ALA A 90 -3.29 3.69 3.10
CA ALA A 90 -3.05 4.11 4.47
C ALA A 90 -4.07 5.15 4.93
N LEU A 91 -4.41 6.12 4.08
CA LEU A 91 -5.44 7.13 4.38
C LEU A 91 -6.82 6.49 4.56
N ILE A 92 -7.21 5.56 3.67
CA ILE A 92 -8.47 4.81 3.79
C ILE A 92 -8.50 4.05 5.12
N ALA A 93 -7.48 3.23 5.40
CA ALA A 93 -7.43 2.42 6.62
C ALA A 93 -7.41 3.26 7.90
N LEU A 94 -6.72 4.41 7.90
CA LEU A 94 -6.71 5.36 9.02
C LEU A 94 -8.07 6.03 9.22
N SER A 95 -8.74 6.45 8.15
CA SER A 95 -10.08 7.06 8.24
C SER A 95 -11.13 6.10 8.81
N GLN A 96 -10.94 4.80 8.62
CA GLN A 96 -11.78 3.73 9.18
C GLN A 96 -11.34 3.30 10.60
N GLY A 97 -10.28 3.90 11.16
CA GLY A 97 -9.78 3.60 12.50
C GLY A 97 -8.98 2.31 12.63
N LYS A 98 -8.66 1.61 11.52
CA LYS A 98 -8.08 0.25 11.55
C LYS A 98 -6.65 0.19 12.09
N LEU A 99 -5.90 1.27 11.99
CA LEU A 99 -4.45 1.29 12.27
C LEU A 99 -4.06 2.10 13.53
N LEU A 100 -5.03 2.77 14.17
CA LEU A 100 -4.76 3.81 15.19
C LEU A 100 -4.00 3.29 16.42
N ASN A 101 -4.23 2.02 16.79
CA ASN A 101 -3.56 1.43 17.97
C ASN A 101 -2.16 0.89 17.64
N MET A 102 -1.87 0.62 16.37
CA MET A 102 -0.64 -0.05 15.93
C MET A 102 0.38 0.90 15.32
N LEU A 103 -0.04 2.07 14.82
CA LEU A 103 0.86 3.05 14.24
C LEU A 103 1.31 4.10 15.26
N ARG A 104 2.57 4.51 15.14
CA ARG A 104 3.15 5.65 15.84
C ARG A 104 3.06 6.92 15.00
N SER A 105 3.39 6.83 13.72
CA SER A 105 3.18 7.89 12.74
C SER A 105 3.20 7.32 11.32
N ALA A 106 2.80 8.14 10.35
CA ALA A 106 2.80 7.79 8.93
C ALA A 106 3.46 8.91 8.11
N ALA A 107 4.43 8.56 7.27
CA ALA A 107 5.02 9.43 6.25
C ALA A 107 4.47 9.04 4.87
N LEU A 108 3.82 9.98 4.19
CA LEU A 108 3.14 9.75 2.92
C LEU A 108 3.88 10.49 1.80
N LEU A 109 4.53 9.74 0.91
CA LEU A 109 5.34 10.27 -0.20
C LEU A 109 4.52 10.30 -1.48
N GLY A 110 4.26 11.49 -2.04
CA GLY A 110 3.35 11.65 -3.18
C GLY A 110 1.92 11.18 -2.86
N PRO A 111 1.24 11.81 -1.88
CA PRO A 111 -0.02 11.33 -1.36
C PRO A 111 -1.15 11.36 -2.40
N ILE A 112 -1.89 10.26 -2.52
CA ILE A 112 -3.10 10.15 -3.36
C ILE A 112 -4.31 10.08 -2.44
N ALA A 113 -5.12 11.13 -2.43
CA ALA A 113 -6.41 11.18 -1.74
C ALA A 113 -7.57 11.43 -2.71
N HIS A 114 -7.34 12.24 -3.74
CA HIS A 114 -8.32 12.57 -4.77
C HIS A 114 -7.63 12.58 -6.14
N MET A 115 -8.11 11.77 -7.08
CA MET A 115 -7.57 11.74 -8.44
C MET A 115 -8.25 12.74 -9.39
N ASN A 116 -9.46 13.22 -9.05
CA ASN A 116 -10.23 14.16 -9.86
C ASN A 116 -9.72 15.62 -9.79
N LEU A 117 -8.78 15.92 -8.91
CA LEU A 117 -8.18 17.25 -8.73
C LEU A 117 -6.84 17.43 -9.47
N ILE A 118 -6.39 16.42 -10.22
CA ILE A 118 -5.13 16.47 -10.94
C ILE A 118 -5.28 17.41 -12.16
N PRO A 119 -4.52 18.52 -12.23
CA PRO A 119 -4.68 19.52 -13.30
C PRO A 119 -4.15 19.04 -14.65
N ALA A 120 -3.32 17.99 -14.67
CA ALA A 120 -2.81 17.38 -15.89
C ALA A 120 -3.94 16.63 -16.64
N MET A 121 -4.39 17.21 -17.75
CA MET A 121 -5.47 16.69 -18.60
C MET A 121 -5.38 15.18 -18.91
N PRO A 122 -4.20 14.58 -19.20
CA PRO A 122 -4.12 13.15 -19.49
C PRO A 122 -4.49 12.26 -18.29
N ILE A 123 -4.07 12.64 -17.08
CA ILE A 123 -4.36 11.86 -15.86
C ILE A 123 -5.82 12.04 -15.45
N ARG A 124 -6.36 13.24 -15.66
CA ARG A 124 -7.78 13.52 -15.42
C ARG A 124 -8.70 12.70 -16.31
N LEU A 125 -8.38 12.57 -17.60
CA LEU A 125 -9.13 11.73 -18.54
C LEU A 125 -9.09 10.24 -18.14
N LEU A 126 -7.93 9.73 -17.71
CA LEU A 126 -7.80 8.36 -17.23
C LEU A 126 -8.60 8.14 -15.93
N ALA A 127 -8.58 9.10 -15.01
CA ALA A 127 -9.37 9.04 -13.78
C ALA A 127 -10.88 9.10 -14.06
N ASP A 128 -11.32 9.96 -14.98
CA ASP A 128 -12.73 10.10 -15.34
C ASP A 128 -13.28 8.83 -16.01
N ASN A 129 -12.49 8.18 -16.88
CA ASN A 129 -12.86 6.89 -17.47
C ASN A 129 -12.98 5.78 -16.42
N PHE A 130 -12.00 5.66 -15.52
CA PHE A 130 -12.05 4.67 -14.44
C PHE A 130 -13.26 4.89 -13.52
N LEU A 131 -13.54 6.16 -13.15
CA LEU A 131 -14.71 6.50 -12.33
C LEU A 131 -16.04 6.27 -13.04
N ALA A 132 -16.07 6.36 -14.38
CA ALA A 132 -17.26 6.07 -15.17
C ALA A 132 -17.58 4.57 -15.21
N GLU A 133 -16.57 3.70 -15.23
CA GLU A 133 -16.75 2.24 -15.14
C GLU A 133 -17.33 1.84 -13.78
N VAL A 134 -16.79 2.38 -12.68
CA VAL A 134 -17.25 2.06 -11.31
C VAL A 134 -18.69 2.54 -11.02
N ARG A 135 -19.22 3.50 -11.78
CA ARG A 135 -20.60 4.03 -11.60
C ARG A 135 -21.66 3.26 -12.38
N GLN A 136 -21.29 2.29 -13.22
CA GLN A 136 -22.24 1.48 -14.00
C GLN A 136 -22.64 0.16 -13.32
N ASP A 137 -22.05 -0.15 -12.16
CA ASP A 137 -22.47 -1.22 -11.24
C ASP A 137 -23.31 -0.68 -10.07
#